data_AF-A0A8J5F5H6-F1
#
_entry.id   AF-A0A8J5F5H6-F1
#
_cell.length_a   1.000
_cell.length_b   1.000
_cell.length_c   1.000
_cell.angle_alpha   90.00
_cell.angle_beta   90.00
_cell.angle_gamma   90.00
#
_symmetry.space_group_name_H-M   'P 1'
#
loop_
_entity.id
_entity.type
_entity.pdbx_description
1 polymer ?
#
loop_
_entity_poly.entity_id
_entity_poly.type
_entity_poly.pdbx_seq_one_letter_code
_entity_poly.pdbx_strand_id
1 'polypeptide(L)' 'MLKRLELIFLNLMARTKIHSILDWHHSNLRHGSMGFVLNSTLAPALGLPLNPQAAKEAEKVLNALLSCMDILVELGNI' A
#
# COMPACT_ATOMS: atom_id res chain seq x y z
N MET A 1 32.79 16.99 -12.99
CA MET A 1 31.54 17.75 -12.82
C MET A 1 30.31 16.91 -13.21
N LEU A 2 30.25 16.32 -14.42
CA LEU A 2 29.14 15.44 -14.87
C LEU A 2 28.81 14.26 -13.93
N LYS A 3 29.82 13.49 -13.50
CA LYS A 3 29.62 12.37 -12.55
C LYS A 3 28.92 12.76 -11.25
N ARG A 4 29.13 14.00 -10.77
CA ARG A 4 28.49 14.50 -9.54
C ARG A 4 27.02 14.81 -9.77
N LEU A 5 26.67 15.28 -10.96
CA LEU A 5 25.28 15.59 -11.35
C LEU A 5 24.47 14.30 -11.53
N GLU A 6 25.06 13.29 -12.18
CA GLU A 6 24.46 11.95 -12.34
C GLU A 6 24.19 11.29 -10.99
N LEU A 7 25.15 11.33 -10.07
CA LEU A 7 24.99 10.82 -8.71
C LEU A 7 23.87 11.51 -7.93
N ILE A 8 23.72 12.83 -8.07
CA ILE A 8 22.63 13.60 -7.45
C ILE A 8 21.28 13.18 -8.06
N PHE A 9 21.21 13.06 -9.38
CA PHE A 9 19.99 12.67 -10.09
C PHE A 9 19.54 11.24 -9.72
N LEU A 10 20.44 10.27 -9.76
CA LEU A 10 20.19 8.88 -9.33
C LEU A 10 19.69 8.80 -7.89
N ASN A 11 20.30 9.58 -7.00
CA ASN A 11 19.90 9.62 -5.60
C ASN A 11 18.52 10.25 -5.39
N LEU A 12 18.17 11.28 -6.16
CA LEU A 12 16.84 11.88 -6.14
C LEU A 12 15.79 10.90 -6.66
N MET A 13 16.05 10.24 -7.80
CA MET A 13 15.17 9.22 -8.38
C MET A 13 14.90 8.08 -7.40
N ALA A 14 15.94 7.57 -6.72
CA ALA A 14 15.79 6.52 -5.71
C ALA A 14 14.91 6.96 -4.53
N ARG A 15 15.10 8.19 -4.02
CA ARG A 15 14.29 8.74 -2.93
C ARG A 15 12.84 8.93 -3.35
N THR A 16 12.60 9.53 -4.52
CA THR A 16 11.24 9.73 -5.05
C THR A 16 10.51 8.40 -5.18
N LYS A 17 11.17 7.36 -5.71
CA LYS A 17 10.58 6.04 -5.85
C LYS A 17 10.17 5.42 -4.51
N ILE A 18 11.03 5.51 -3.48
CA ILE A 18 10.70 5.06 -2.12
C ILE A 18 9.49 5.81 -1.57
N HIS A 19 9.45 7.14 -1.72
CA HIS A 19 8.32 7.96 -1.25
C HIS A 19 7.02 7.58 -1.97
N SER A 20 7.04 7.37 -3.29
CA SER A 20 5.86 6.95 -4.04
C SER A 20 5.31 5.59 -3.58
N ILE A 21 6.18 4.61 -3.27
CA ILE A 21 5.76 3.31 -2.71
C ILE A 21 5.09 3.49 -1.34
N LEU A 22 5.70 4.29 -0.46
CA LEU A 22 5.18 4.54 0.88
C LEU A 22 3.84 5.28 0.86
N ASP A 23 3.71 6.29 0.00
CA ASP A 23 2.46 7.03 -0.18
C ASP A 23 1.36 6.15 -0.75
N TRP A 24 1.69 5.28 -1.71
CA TRP A 24 0.76 4.29 -2.24
C TRP A 24 0.31 3.31 -1.14
N HIS A 25 1.24 2.80 -0.32
CA HIS A 25 0.94 1.92 0.80
C HIS A 25 0.01 2.57 1.83
N HIS A 26 0.27 3.83 2.20
CA HIS A 26 -0.57 4.57 3.14
C HIS A 26 -1.96 4.91 2.59
N SER A 27 -2.06 5.21 1.30
CA SER A 27 -3.32 5.66 0.67
C SER A 27 -4.22 4.49 0.26
N ASN A 28 -3.64 3.34 -0.08
CA ASN A 28 -4.37 2.20 -0.64
C ASN A 28 -4.40 1.03 0.34
N LEU A 29 -3.23 0.55 0.77
CA LEU A 29 -3.16 -0.71 1.52
C LEU A 29 -3.80 -0.56 2.90
N ARG A 30 -3.55 0.56 3.61
CA ARG A 30 -4.08 0.77 4.97
C ARG A 30 -5.60 0.62 5.04
N HIS A 31 -6.35 1.12 4.04
CA HIS A 31 -7.80 1.11 4.12
C HIS A 31 -8.39 -0.29 3.94
N GLY A 32 -7.95 -1.03 2.91
CA GLY A 32 -8.38 -2.41 2.68
C GLY A 32 -7.86 -3.39 3.73
N SER A 33 -6.56 -3.35 4.04
CA SER A 33 -5.93 -4.29 4.97
C SER A 33 -6.35 -4.06 6.42
N MET A 34 -6.37 -2.81 6.93
CA MET A 34 -6.86 -2.56 8.29
C MET A 34 -8.35 -2.87 8.39
N GLY A 35 -9.15 -2.53 7.37
CA GLY A 35 -10.57 -2.87 7.35
C GLY A 35 -10.78 -4.38 7.49
N PHE A 36 -10.03 -5.19 6.74
CA PHE A 36 -10.13 -6.64 6.79
C PHE A 36 -9.67 -7.18 8.16
N VAL A 37 -8.47 -6.83 8.60
CA VAL A 37 -7.86 -7.36 9.83
C VAL A 37 -8.64 -6.93 11.08
N LEU A 38 -9.10 -5.67 11.12
CA LEU A 38 -9.91 -5.15 12.22
C LEU A 38 -11.23 -5.91 12.32
N ASN A 39 -11.98 -6.00 11.23
CA ASN A 39 -13.34 -6.57 11.26
C ASN A 39 -13.36 -8.11 11.34
N SER A 40 -12.28 -8.79 10.94
CA SER A 40 -12.18 -10.26 10.97
C SER A 40 -11.50 -10.81 12.23
N THR A 41 -10.59 -10.05 12.85
CA THR A 41 -9.68 -10.59 13.87
C THR A 41 -9.49 -9.66 15.07
N LEU A 42 -9.17 -8.38 14.85
CA LEU A 42 -8.72 -7.51 15.94
C LEU A 42 -9.85 -6.78 16.71
N ALA A 43 -11.07 -6.71 16.18
CA ALA A 43 -12.18 -6.01 16.84
C ALA A 43 -12.41 -6.46 18.31
N PRO A 44 -12.37 -7.77 18.65
CA PRO A 44 -12.51 -8.22 20.04
C PRO A 44 -11.44 -7.65 20.98
N ALA A 45 -10.20 -7.48 20.51
CA ALA A 45 -9.13 -6.89 21.31
C ALA A 45 -9.37 -5.41 21.66
N LEU A 46 -10.30 -4.75 20.94
CA LEU A 46 -10.74 -3.38 21.19
C LEU A 46 -12.10 -3.31 21.88
N GLY A 47 -12.67 -4.43 22.32
CA GLY A 47 -14.01 -4.50 22.91
C GLY A 47 -15.15 -4.33 21.89
N LEU A 48 -14.85 -4.48 20.60
CA LEU A 48 -15.81 -4.39 19.51
C LEU A 48 -16.19 -5.78 19.00
N PRO A 49 -17.42 -5.97 18.48
CA PRO A 49 -17.79 -7.22 17.83
C PRO A 49 -17.10 -7.38 16.47
N LEU A 50 -16.89 -8.63 16.06
CA LEU A 50 -16.48 -8.94 14.68
C LEU A 50 -17.57 -8.54 13.69
N ASN A 51 -17.16 -8.18 12.47
CA ASN A 51 -18.08 -7.82 11.39
C ASN A 51 -17.66 -8.53 10.09
N PRO A 52 -18.10 -9.78 9.87
CA PRO A 52 -17.71 -10.56 8.70
C PRO A 52 -18.10 -9.91 7.36
N GLN A 53 -19.22 -9.16 7.33
CA GLN A 53 -19.65 -8.47 6.12
C GLN A 53 -18.70 -7.31 5.79
N ALA A 54 -18.34 -6.49 6.78
CA ALA A 54 -17.37 -5.41 6.59
C ALA A 54 -15.98 -5.96 6.24
N ALA A 55 -15.58 -7.09 6.83
CA ALA A 55 -14.33 -7.77 6.46
C ALA A 55 -14.34 -8.17 4.98
N LYS A 56 -15.44 -8.78 4.50
CA LYS A 56 -15.57 -9.21 3.09
C LYS A 56 -15.54 -8.05 2.11
N GLU A 57 -16.14 -6.91 2.43
CA GLU A 57 -16.06 -5.73 1.58
C GLU A 57 -14.64 -5.12 1.59
N ALA A 58 -13.98 -5.08 2.74
CA ALA A 58 -12.59 -4.62 2.84
C ALA A 58 -11.61 -5.54 2.08
N GLU A 59 -11.86 -6.85 2.09
CA GLU A 59 -11.10 -7.84 1.32
C GLU A 59 -11.20 -7.61 -0.19
N LYS A 60 -12.39 -7.31 -0.72
CA LYS A 60 -12.55 -6.96 -2.15
C LYS A 60 -11.73 -5.74 -2.53
N VAL A 61 -11.77 -4.70 -1.70
CA VAL A 61 -10.98 -3.46 -1.90
C VAL A 61 -9.49 -3.78 -1.86
N LEU A 62 -9.04 -4.57 -0.87
CA LEU A 62 -7.65 -4.99 -0.75
C LEU A 62 -7.16 -5.75 -1.99
N ASN A 63 -7.95 -6.72 -2.48
CA ASN A 63 -7.60 -7.50 -3.66
C ASN A 63 -7.51 -6.63 -4.92
N ALA A 64 -8.45 -5.69 -5.13
CA ALA A 64 -8.39 -4.77 -6.26
C ALA A 64 -7.14 -3.88 -6.24
N LEU A 65 -6.72 -3.44 -5.05
CA LEU A 65 -5.53 -2.61 -4.87
C LEU A 65 -4.24 -3.42 -5.08
N LEU A 66 -4.18 -4.66 -4.60
CA LEU A 66 -3.06 -5.58 -4.86
C LEU A 66 -2.90 -5.84 -6.36
N SER A 67 -3.99 -6.13 -7.07
CA SER A 67 -3.93 -6.31 -8.53
C SER A 67 -3.44 -5.05 -9.25
N CYS A 68 -3.81 -3.85 -8.79
CA CYS A 68 -3.29 -2.60 -9.33
C CYS A 68 -1.77 -2.46 -9.08
N MET A 69 -1.29 -2.89 -7.91
CA MET A 69 0.14 -2.91 -7.59
C MET A 69 0.91 -3.85 -8.51
N ASP A 70 0.40 -5.07 -8.72
CA ASP A 70 1.04 -6.07 -9.59
C ASP A 70 1.22 -5.50 -11.00
N ILE A 71 0.19 -4.83 -11.54
CA ILE A 71 0.26 -4.15 -12.84
C ILE A 71 1.33 -3.05 -12.84
N LEU A 72 1.38 -2.21 -11.79
CA LEU A 72 2.35 -1.12 -11.73
C LEU A 72 3.80 -1.62 -11.59
N VAL A 73 4.01 -2.75 -10.92
CA VAL A 73 5.29 -3.45 -10.84
C VAL A 73 5.69 -4.03 -12.20
N GLU A 74 4.76 -4.71 -12.89
CA GLU A 74 5.00 -5.23 -14.25
C GLU A 74 5.37 -4.13 -15.25
N LEU A 75 4.75 -2.95 -15.11
CA LEU A 75 5.02 -1.78 -15.95
C LEU A 75 6.31 -1.02 -15.56
N GLY A 76 6.99 -1.42 -14.49
CA GLY A 76 8.20 -0.73 -13.99
C GLY A 76 7.94 0.68 -13.44
N ASN A 77 6.68 1.02 -13.18
CA ASN A 77 6.26 2.30 -12.62
C ASN A 77 6.51 2.38 -11.11
N ILE A 78 6.79 1.24 -10.48
CA ILE A 78 7.27 1.12 -9.09
C ILE A 78 8.34 0.05 -8.93
#